data_AF-A0A9W4UYJ0-F1
#
_entry.id   AF-A0A9W4UYJ0-F1
#
_cell.length_a   1.000
_cell.length_b   1.000
_cell.length_c   1.000
_cell.angle_alpha   90.00
_cell.angle_beta   90.00
_cell.angle_gamma   90.00
#
_symmetry.space_group_name_H-M   'P 1'
#
loop_
_entity.id
_entity.type
_entity.pdbx_description
1 polymer ?
#
loop_
_entity_poly.entity_id
_entity_poly.type
_entity_poly.pdbx_seq_one_letter_code
_entity_poly.pdbx_strand_id
1 'polypeptide(L)' 'MGVHSNVHIPRESFPNWIWYAAEFFIVLAVSMLASREVADSFEGLAPDVQNYVFMGTVGCIFLAWYIGIRGMILGKKILR' A
#
# COMPACT_ATOMS: atom_id res chain seq x y z
N MET A 1 23.47 -30.88 27.05
CA MET A 1 22.76 -29.63 26.72
C MET A 1 22.58 -29.57 25.21
N GLY A 2 21.39 -29.84 24.71
CA GLY A 2 21.09 -29.68 23.29
C GLY A 2 21.06 -28.19 22.95
N VAL A 3 21.96 -27.73 22.08
CA VAL A 3 21.88 -26.38 21.54
C VAL A 3 20.73 -26.40 20.55
N HIS A 4 19.57 -25.89 20.97
CA HIS A 4 18.52 -25.58 20.01
C HIS A 4 19.05 -24.44 19.13
N SER A 5 19.19 -24.72 17.83
CA SER A 5 19.46 -23.69 16.82
C SER A 5 18.21 -22.84 16.64
N ASN A 6 17.98 -21.95 17.60
CA ASN A 6 16.96 -20.93 17.51
C ASN A 6 17.55 -19.87 16.58
N VAL A 7 17.35 -20.01 15.27
CA VAL A 7 17.58 -18.90 14.35
C VAL A 7 16.79 -17.73 14.91
N HIS A 8 17.50 -16.73 15.43
CA HIS A 8 16.91 -15.51 15.95
C HIS A 8 16.42 -14.70 14.75
N ILE A 9 15.32 -15.14 14.15
CA ILE A 9 14.54 -14.31 13.23
C ILE A 9 13.99 -13.24 14.15
N PRO A 10 14.48 -11.99 14.09
CA PRO A 10 13.96 -10.98 14.98
C PRO A 10 12.50 -10.82 14.57
N ARG A 11 11.59 -11.26 15.42
CA ARG A 11 10.16 -11.11 15.15
C ARG A 11 9.74 -9.62 15.23
N GLU A 12 10.71 -8.76 15.49
CA GLU A 12 10.67 -7.30 15.64
C GLU A 12 11.86 -6.60 14.94
N SER A 13 12.40 -7.11 13.81
CA SER A 13 13.69 -6.62 13.24
C SER A 13 13.74 -5.14 12.87
N PHE A 14 12.60 -4.50 12.69
CA PHE A 14 12.53 -3.13 12.19
C PHE A 14 11.56 -2.29 13.03
N PRO A 15 11.93 -1.05 13.39
CA PRO A 15 11.02 -0.07 13.98
C PRO A 15 9.66 -0.03 13.28
N ASN A 16 8.57 0.10 14.04
CA ASN A 16 7.20 0.07 13.51
C ASN A 16 6.95 1.04 12.34
N TRP A 17 7.65 2.17 12.29
CA TRP A 17 7.54 3.14 11.19
C TRP A 17 8.04 2.58 9.84
N ILE A 18 9.00 1.65 9.84
CA ILE A 18 9.51 1.01 8.62
C ILE A 18 8.46 0.10 8.01
N TRP A 19 7.68 -0.61 8.84
CA TRP A 19 6.55 -1.40 8.34
C TRP A 19 5.48 -0.52 7.69
N TYR A 20 5.23 0.66 8.24
CA TYR A 20 4.34 1.64 7.60
C TYR A 20 4.90 2.21 6.30
N ALA A 21 6.20 2.48 6.25
CA ALA A 21 6.84 2.93 5.01
C ALA A 21 6.78 1.83 3.94
N ALA A 22 7.09 0.59 4.30
CA ALA A 22 7.00 -0.55 3.39
C ALA A 22 5.57 -0.76 2.87
N GLU A 23 4.57 -0.72 3.76
CA GLU A 23 3.15 -0.75 3.38
C GLU A 23 2.83 0.37 2.39
N PHE A 24 3.26 1.60 2.68
CA PHE A 24 3.05 2.76 1.81
C PHE A 24 3.63 2.56 0.42
N PHE A 25 4.89 2.11 0.30
CA PHE A 25 5.51 1.89 -1.01
C PHE A 25 4.86 0.75 -1.79
N ILE A 26 4.40 -0.30 -1.12
CA ILE A 26 3.65 -1.40 -1.75
C ILE A 26 2.32 -0.88 -2.30
N VAL A 27 1.55 -0.15 -1.50
CA VAL A 27 0.27 0.43 -1.92
C VAL A 27 0.48 1.43 -3.05
N LEU A 28 1.55 2.24 -2.97
CA LEU A 28 1.93 3.17 -4.04
C LEU A 28 2.20 2.43 -5.35
N ALA A 29 3.04 1.41 -5.33
CA ALA A 29 3.36 0.62 -6.53
C ALA A 29 2.11 -0.02 -7.15
N VAL A 30 1.27 -0.68 -6.33
CA VAL A 30 0.02 -1.30 -6.80
C VAL A 30 -0.93 -0.24 -7.37
N SER A 31 -1.06 0.90 -6.70
CA SER A 31 -1.93 1.99 -7.15
C SER A 31 -1.50 2.57 -8.49
N MET A 32 -0.20 2.75 -8.72
CA MET A 32 0.33 3.27 -9.99
C MET A 32 0.11 2.28 -11.14
N LEU A 33 0.36 0.99 -10.90
CA LEU A 33 0.11 -0.04 -11.91
C LEU A 33 -1.38 -0.15 -12.24
N ALA A 34 -2.25 -0.21 -11.24
CA ALA A 34 -3.69 -0.26 -11.45
C ALA A 34 -4.22 1.00 -12.15
N SER A 35 -3.72 2.18 -11.77
CA SER A 35 -4.16 3.45 -12.36
C SER A 35 -3.72 3.59 -13.81
N ARG A 36 -2.59 2.99 -14.20
CA ARG A 36 -2.17 2.92 -15.61
C ARG A 36 -3.19 2.13 -16.42
N GLU A 37 -3.54 0.92 -15.99
CA GLU A 37 -4.53 0.08 -16.70
C GLU A 37 -5.90 0.76 -16.79
N VAL A 38 -6.32 1.45 -15.73
CA VAL A 38 -7.58 2.21 -15.71
C VAL A 38 -7.53 3.40 -16.67
N ALA A 39 -6.44 4.17 -16.69
CA ALA A 39 -6.30 5.31 -17.59
C ALA A 39 -6.22 4.87 -19.05
N ASP A 40 -5.51 3.77 -19.34
CA ASP A 40 -5.39 3.20 -20.70
C ASP A 40 -6.71 2.62 -21.20
N SER A 41 -7.64 2.26 -20.30
CA SER A 41 -8.99 1.80 -20.67
C SER A 41 -9.89 2.90 -21.24
N PHE A 42 -9.52 4.19 -21.10
CA PHE A 42 -10.28 5.30 -21.66
C PHE A 42 -9.64 5.81 -22.95
N GLU A 43 -10.21 5.44 -24.10
CA GLU A 43 -9.75 5.89 -25.41
C GLU A 43 -10.18 7.35 -25.70
N GLY A 44 -9.32 8.10 -26.42
CA GLY A 44 -9.65 9.42 -26.95
C GLY A 44 -9.63 10.58 -25.94
N LEU A 45 -9.10 10.35 -24.73
CA LEU A 45 -8.92 11.42 -23.75
C LEU A 45 -7.78 12.36 -24.14
N ALA A 46 -7.95 13.66 -23.88
CA ALA A 46 -6.85 14.61 -23.94
C ALA A 46 -5.81 14.28 -22.85
N PRO A 47 -4.50 14.54 -23.08
CA PRO A 47 -3.43 14.18 -22.13
C PRO A 47 -3.64 14.74 -20.72
N ASP A 48 -4.17 15.95 -20.61
CA ASP A 48 -4.44 16.58 -19.31
C ASP A 48 -5.51 15.81 -18.53
N VAL A 49 -6.57 15.40 -19.21
CA VAL A 49 -7.68 14.63 -18.62
C VAL A 49 -7.22 13.23 -18.23
N GLN A 50 -6.41 12.58 -19.07
CA GLN A 50 -5.83 11.28 -18.76
C GLN A 50 -4.96 11.34 -17.49
N ASN A 51 -4.18 12.42 -17.30
CA ASN A 51 -3.40 12.61 -16.08
C ASN A 51 -4.29 12.81 -14.84
N TYR A 52 -5.40 13.53 -14.95
CA TYR A 52 -6.38 13.64 -13.86
C TYR A 52 -7.03 12.30 -13.52
N VAL A 53 -7.38 11.49 -14.53
CA VAL A 53 -7.92 10.14 -14.33
C VAL A 53 -6.91 9.23 -13.64
N PHE A 54 -5.65 9.28 -14.08
CA PHE A 54 -4.56 8.52 -13.45
C PHE A 54 -4.39 8.90 -11.98
N MET A 55 -4.19 10.19 -11.68
CA MET A 55 -3.97 10.67 -10.31
C MET A 55 -5.20 10.50 -9.42
N GLY A 56 -6.40 10.69 -9.99
CA GLY A 56 -7.67 10.46 -9.30
C GLY A 56 -7.84 8.99 -8.91
N THR A 57 -7.49 8.06 -9.81
CA THR A 57 -7.53 6.62 -9.53
C THR A 57 -6.53 6.22 -8.45
N VAL A 58 -5.29 6.75 -8.50
CA VAL A 58 -4.30 6.56 -7.42
C VAL A 58 -4.89 7.01 -6.08
N GLY A 59 -5.45 8.22 -6.03
CA GLY A 59 -6.08 8.76 -4.82
C GLY A 59 -7.22 7.88 -4.29
N CYS A 60 -8.11 7.42 -5.18
CA CYS A 60 -9.20 6.52 -4.81
C CYS A 60 -8.71 5.19 -4.20
N ILE A 61 -7.67 4.59 -4.77
CA ILE A 61 -7.06 3.35 -4.25
C ILE A 61 -6.46 3.60 -2.86
N PHE A 62 -5.79 4.73 -2.67
CA PHE A 62 -5.25 5.11 -1.35
C PHE A 62 -6.37 5.31 -0.32
N LEU A 63 -7.45 6.00 -0.67
CA LEU A 63 -8.59 6.18 0.22
C LEU A 63 -9.22 4.82 0.57
N ALA A 64 -9.45 3.97 -0.42
CA ALA A 64 -10.00 2.64 -0.21
C ALA A 64 -9.11 1.78 0.71
N TRP A 65 -7.79 1.84 0.51
CA TRP A 65 -6.84 1.12 1.35
C TRP A 65 -6.82 1.69 2.77
N TYR A 66 -6.44 2.96 2.96
CA TYR A 66 -6.15 3.51 4.28
C TYR A 66 -7.39 3.80 5.13
N ILE A 67 -8.54 4.10 4.52
CA ILE A 67 -9.79 4.40 5.25
C ILE A 67 -10.63 3.13 5.39
N GLY A 68 -10.77 2.35 4.31
CA GLY A 68 -11.62 1.16 4.30
C GLY A 68 -10.90 -0.08 4.82
N ILE A 69 -10.02 -0.62 3.99
CA ILE A 69 -9.42 -1.96 4.18
C ILE A 69 -8.52 -1.99 5.41
N ARG A 70 -7.67 -0.98 5.57
CA ARG A 70 -6.68 -0.90 6.65
C ARG A 70 -7.36 -0.84 8.02
N GLY A 71 -8.40 -0.04 8.17
CA GLY A 71 -9.18 0.05 9.41
C GLY A 71 -9.86 -1.28 9.78
N MET A 72 -10.28 -2.07 8.79
CA MET A 72 -10.91 -3.38 8.99
C MET A 72 -9.89 -4.49 9.27
N ILE A 73 -8.75 -4.52 8.56
CA ILE A 73 -7.72 -5.56 8.71
C ILE A 73 -6.87 -5.32 9.97
N LEU A 74 -6.48 -4.07 10.24
CA LEU A 74 -5.63 -3.70 11.37
C LEU A 74 -6.45 -3.24 12.58
N GLY A 75 -7.60 -3.87 12.87
CA GLY A 75 -8.45 -3.60 14.05
C GLY A 75 -7.75 -3.72 15.43
N LYS A 76 -6.43 -3.84 15.48
CA LYS A 76 -5.60 -3.67 16.66
C LYS A 76 -5.30 -2.18 16.85
N LYS A 77 -5.68 -1.68 18.03
CA LYS A 77 -5.31 -0.35 18.55
C LYS A 77 -3.79 -0.21 18.48
N ILE A 78 -3.29 0.43 17.41
CA ILE A 78 -1.87 0.74 17.19
C ILE A 78 -1.35 1.77 18.22
N LEU A 79 -2.27 2.41 18.95
CA LEU A 79 -1.97 3.25 20.11
C LEU A 79 -2.41 2.50 21.37
N ARG A 80 -1.48 1.74 21.95
CA ARG A 80 -1.47 1.44 23.38
C ARG A 80 -0.04 1.61 23.90
#